data_AF-A0A8T1RW68-F1
#
_entry.id   AF-A0A8T1RW68-F1
#
_cell.length_a   1.000
_cell.length_b   1.000
_cell.length_c   1.000
_cell.angle_alpha   90.00
_cell.angle_beta   90.00
_cell.angle_gamma   90.00
#
_symmetry.space_group_name_H-M   'P 1'
#
loop_
_entity.id
_entity.type
_entity.pdbx_description
1 polymer ?
#
loop_
_entity_poly.entity_id
_entity_poly.type
_entity_poly.pdbx_seq_one_letter_code
_entity_poly.pdbx_strand_id
1 'polypeptide(L)'
;PSPVRAALGSDVRLPCTFSVRERFEISKFYLAWSLGGLRVAEYVKGQNISQRGSALFPEELSRGNCSLLLRQVAVPDGGRYTCTVIYTPDKEQKQLELQVTAAPRVSIPRKAGVLNAASSFPCHVWGFYPWDVTVTWLRDGRVLTDATRPAPQRNPDGTFNLTL
;
A
#
# COMPACT_ATOMS: atom_id res chain seq x y z
N PRO A 1 8.87 -14.48 0.57
CA PRO A 1 9.17 -13.16 -0.03
C PRO A 1 8.73 -12.04 0.91
N SER A 2 9.56 -11.00 1.08
CA SER A 2 9.17 -9.82 1.87
C SER A 2 8.05 -9.04 1.17
N PRO A 3 7.08 -8.50 1.91
CA PRO A 3 6.01 -7.69 1.31
C PRO A 3 6.58 -6.42 0.69
N VAL A 4 5.97 -6.00 -0.43
CA VAL A 4 6.26 -4.70 -1.04
C VAL A 4 5.51 -3.65 -0.23
N ARG A 5 6.16 -2.52 0.07
CA ARG A 5 5.55 -1.43 0.85
C ARG A 5 5.38 -0.19 -0.01
N ALA A 6 4.24 0.47 0.14
CA ALA A 6 3.94 1.75 -0.49
C ALA A 6 3.39 2.73 0.54
N ALA A 7 3.79 3.99 0.44
CA ALA A 7 3.15 5.07 1.19
C ALA A 7 1.85 5.45 0.49
N LEU A 8 0.82 5.82 1.27
CA LEU A 8 -0.44 6.34 0.74
C LEU A 8 -0.17 7.54 -0.18
N GLY A 9 -0.76 7.52 -1.38
CA GLY A 9 -0.59 8.55 -2.41
C GLY A 9 0.72 8.47 -3.21
N SER A 10 1.62 7.54 -2.88
CA SER A 10 2.85 7.31 -3.65
C SER A 10 2.62 6.39 -4.85
N ASP A 11 3.57 6.37 -5.77
CA ASP A 11 3.64 5.39 -6.85
C ASP A 11 4.50 4.20 -6.42
N VAL A 12 4.11 2.98 -6.78
CA VAL A 12 4.85 1.76 -6.44
C VAL A 12 4.91 0.81 -7.63
N ARG A 13 6.06 0.15 -7.78
CA ARG A 13 6.25 -0.90 -8.79
C ARG A 13 6.23 -2.26 -8.12
N LEU A 14 5.28 -3.10 -8.51
CA LEU A 14 5.17 -4.49 -8.06
C LEU A 14 6.07 -5.35 -8.95
N PRO A 15 7.17 -5.92 -8.43
CA PRO A 15 8.11 -6.67 -9.24
C PRO A 15 7.53 -8.02 -9.67
N CYS A 16 7.63 -8.31 -10.96
CA CYS A 16 7.45 -9.65 -11.50
C CYS A 16 8.43 -9.84 -12.66
N THR A 17 9.15 -10.95 -12.65
CA THR A 17 10.06 -11.31 -13.73
C THR A 17 9.72 -12.68 -14.27
N PHE A 18 10.06 -12.96 -15.52
CA PHE A 18 9.97 -14.28 -16.13
C PHE A 18 11.22 -14.54 -16.97
N SER A 19 11.54 -15.81 -17.16
CA SER A 19 12.68 -16.21 -17.97
C SER A 19 12.34 -16.14 -19.46
N VAL A 20 13.11 -15.36 -20.22
CA VAL A 20 12.94 -15.22 -21.67
C VAL A 20 13.81 -16.24 -22.40
N ARG A 21 13.23 -16.94 -23.38
CA ARG A 21 13.98 -17.83 -24.30
C ARG A 21 14.61 -17.00 -25.43
N GLU A 22 15.67 -17.49 -26.07
CA GLU A 22 16.44 -16.76 -27.11
C GLU A 22 15.60 -16.19 -28.28
N ARG A 23 14.37 -16.67 -28.49
CA ARG A 23 13.40 -16.11 -29.45
C ARG A 23 12.09 -15.77 -28.73
N PHE A 24 11.95 -14.51 -28.35
CA PHE A 24 10.72 -13.99 -27.74
C PHE A 24 9.71 -13.58 -28.82
N GLU A 25 8.55 -14.24 -28.83
CA GLU A 25 7.42 -13.87 -29.68
C GLU A 25 6.31 -13.23 -28.85
N ILE A 26 6.24 -11.90 -28.88
CA ILE A 26 5.28 -11.14 -28.07
C ILE A 26 3.80 -11.48 -28.38
N SER A 27 3.52 -11.99 -29.59
CA SER A 27 2.19 -12.43 -30.01
C SER A 27 1.69 -13.68 -29.28
N LYS A 28 2.61 -14.52 -28.78
CA LYS A 28 2.32 -15.72 -27.98
C LYS A 28 2.32 -15.46 -26.47
N PHE A 29 2.53 -14.20 -26.09
CA PHE A 29 2.72 -13.81 -24.70
C PHE A 29 1.41 -13.28 -24.09
N TYR A 30 1.11 -13.75 -22.89
CA TYR A 30 0.01 -13.28 -22.07
C TYR A 30 0.54 -12.92 -20.68
N LEU A 31 0.17 -11.73 -20.22
CA LEU A 31 0.45 -11.27 -18.87
C LEU A 31 -0.83 -10.74 -18.25
N ALA A 32 -1.14 -11.16 -17.03
CA ALA A 32 -2.21 -10.57 -16.25
C ALA A 32 -1.78 -10.34 -14.82
N TRP A 33 -2.16 -9.20 -14.28
CA TRP A 33 -2.11 -8.89 -12.87
C TRP A 33 -3.52 -8.91 -12.28
N SER A 34 -3.66 -9.52 -11.11
CA SER A 34 -4.89 -9.48 -10.33
C SER A 34 -4.65 -9.13 -8.87
N LEU A 35 -5.56 -8.38 -8.26
CA LEU A 35 -5.64 -8.09 -6.83
C LEU A 35 -6.81 -8.86 -6.25
N GLY A 36 -6.57 -9.80 -5.33
CA GLY A 36 -7.65 -10.60 -4.74
C GLY A 36 -8.50 -11.36 -5.78
N GLY A 37 -7.93 -11.67 -6.95
CA GLY A 37 -8.64 -12.30 -8.08
C GLY A 37 -9.26 -11.33 -9.08
N LEU A 38 -9.43 -10.05 -8.74
CA LEU A 38 -9.92 -9.01 -9.66
C LEU A 38 -8.79 -8.55 -10.58
N ARG A 39 -9.04 -8.51 -11.89
CA ARG A 39 -8.01 -8.17 -12.89
C ARG A 39 -7.73 -6.67 -12.92
N VAL A 40 -6.49 -6.28 -12.64
CA VAL A 40 -6.06 -4.86 -12.57
C VAL A 40 -5.31 -4.38 -13.81
N ALA A 41 -4.64 -5.29 -14.51
CA ALA A 41 -3.99 -5.04 -15.78
C ALA A 41 -3.78 -6.34 -16.56
N GLU A 42 -3.75 -6.24 -17.88
CA GLU A 42 -3.62 -7.37 -18.79
C GLU A 42 -2.90 -6.93 -20.06
N TYR A 43 -1.97 -7.77 -20.51
CA TYR A 43 -1.40 -7.72 -21.84
C TYR A 43 -1.78 -8.98 -22.60
N VAL A 44 -2.53 -8.82 -23.69
CA VAL A 44 -3.05 -9.93 -24.48
C VAL A 44 -3.09 -9.56 -25.96
N LYS A 45 -2.51 -10.41 -26.82
CA LYS A 45 -2.56 -10.24 -28.29
C LYS A 45 -2.14 -8.84 -28.77
N GLY A 46 -1.11 -8.25 -28.17
CA GLY A 46 -0.63 -6.91 -28.54
C GLY A 46 -1.37 -5.74 -27.88
N GLN A 47 -2.43 -6.02 -27.11
CA GLN A 47 -3.19 -5.00 -26.39
C GLN A 47 -2.74 -4.89 -24.94
N ASN A 48 -2.57 -3.67 -24.46
CA ASN A 48 -2.32 -3.35 -23.06
C ASN A 48 -3.58 -2.73 -22.44
N ILE A 49 -4.25 -3.49 -21.58
CA ILE A 49 -5.51 -3.13 -20.93
C ILE A 49 -5.22 -2.95 -19.45
N SER A 50 -5.32 -1.72 -18.94
CA SER A 50 -5.02 -1.42 -17.54
C SER A 50 -6.17 -0.63 -16.91
N GLN A 51 -6.49 -0.93 -15.65
CA GLN A 51 -7.39 -0.09 -14.86
C GLN A 51 -6.78 1.31 -14.62
N ARG A 52 -7.61 2.26 -14.20
CA ARG A 52 -7.12 3.61 -13.87
C ARG A 52 -6.08 3.51 -12.74
N GLY A 53 -4.92 4.13 -12.96
CA GLY A 53 -3.83 4.14 -11.98
C GLY A 53 -2.89 2.94 -12.09
N SER A 54 -3.19 1.92 -12.92
CA SER A 54 -2.26 0.83 -13.21
C SER A 54 -1.61 0.98 -14.59
N ALA A 55 -0.40 0.45 -14.75
CA ALA A 55 0.28 0.41 -16.04
C ALA A 55 1.23 -0.79 -16.15
N LEU A 56 1.24 -1.40 -17.32
CA LEU A 56 2.25 -2.36 -17.77
C LEU A 56 3.26 -1.68 -18.69
N PHE A 57 4.38 -2.37 -18.91
CA PHE A 57 5.49 -1.91 -19.76
C PHE A 57 5.74 -2.91 -20.91
N PRO A 58 4.94 -2.89 -21.99
CA PRO A 58 5.07 -3.83 -23.11
C PRO A 58 6.49 -3.92 -23.69
N GLU A 59 7.20 -2.80 -23.72
CA GLU A 59 8.57 -2.65 -24.18
C GLU A 59 9.60 -3.42 -23.32
N GLU A 60 9.29 -3.70 -22.05
CA GLU A 60 10.18 -4.44 -21.14
C GLU A 60 9.90 -5.95 -21.11
N LEU A 61 8.80 -6.41 -21.73
CA LEU A 61 8.40 -7.83 -21.73
C LEU A 61 9.45 -8.72 -22.40
N SER A 62 10.08 -8.25 -23.49
CA SER A 62 11.15 -8.99 -24.18
C SER A 62 12.41 -9.18 -23.33
N ARG A 63 12.55 -8.43 -22.24
CA ARG A 63 13.64 -8.53 -21.26
C ARG A 63 13.25 -9.32 -20.01
N GLY A 64 12.07 -9.90 -19.99
CA GLY A 64 11.61 -10.72 -18.87
C GLY A 64 10.93 -9.92 -17.76
N ASN A 65 10.67 -8.62 -17.95
CA ASN A 65 10.12 -7.78 -16.90
C ASN A 65 8.62 -7.60 -17.09
N CYS A 66 7.85 -8.18 -16.17
CA CYS A 66 6.39 -8.17 -16.13
C CYS A 66 5.86 -7.32 -14.98
N SER A 67 6.66 -6.36 -14.49
CA SER A 67 6.29 -5.56 -13.33
C SER A 67 5.05 -4.69 -13.60
N LEU A 68 4.24 -4.47 -12.56
CA LEU A 68 3.09 -3.57 -12.60
C LEU A 68 3.46 -2.25 -11.92
N LEU A 69 3.15 -1.12 -12.55
CA LEU A 69 3.15 0.17 -11.88
C LEU A 69 1.74 0.47 -11.36
N LEU A 70 1.66 0.86 -10.09
CA LEU A 70 0.47 1.45 -9.48
C LEU A 70 0.80 2.90 -9.12
N ARG A 71 -0.06 3.83 -9.51
CA ARG A 71 0.08 5.25 -9.23
C ARG A 71 -0.90 5.70 -8.16
N GLN A 72 -0.48 6.63 -7.32
CA GLN A 72 -1.31 7.24 -6.28
C GLN A 72 -2.02 6.18 -5.41
N VAL A 73 -1.24 5.26 -4.86
CA VAL A 73 -1.72 4.11 -4.08
C VAL A 73 -2.70 4.54 -2.98
N ALA A 74 -3.86 3.90 -2.93
CA ALA A 74 -4.88 4.08 -1.92
C ALA A 74 -4.97 2.86 -0.98
N VAL A 75 -5.64 3.02 0.17
CA VAL A 75 -5.85 1.92 1.13
C VAL A 75 -6.43 0.64 0.49
N PRO A 76 -7.44 0.72 -0.42
CA PRO A 76 -8.01 -0.48 -1.05
C PRO A 76 -7.09 -1.21 -2.02
N ASP A 77 -5.99 -0.59 -2.46
CA ASP A 77 -4.99 -1.26 -3.31
C ASP A 77 -4.13 -2.26 -2.50
N GLY A 78 -4.13 -2.16 -1.18
CA GLY A 78 -3.42 -3.10 -0.31
C GLY A 78 -3.96 -4.52 -0.43
N GLY A 79 -3.06 -5.50 -0.49
CA GLY A 79 -3.43 -6.90 -0.50
C GLY A 79 -2.56 -7.77 -1.40
N ARG A 80 -3.07 -8.98 -1.67
CA ARG A 80 -2.37 -10.01 -2.43
C ARG A 80 -2.54 -9.82 -3.93
N TYR A 81 -1.44 -9.52 -4.59
CA TYR A 81 -1.35 -9.48 -6.04
C TYR A 81 -0.85 -10.80 -6.62
N THR A 82 -1.38 -11.16 -7.78
CA THR A 82 -0.92 -12.31 -8.58
C THR A 82 -0.52 -11.84 -9.97
N CYS A 83 0.75 -12.05 -10.32
CA CYS A 83 1.27 -11.95 -11.67
C CYS A 83 1.12 -13.32 -12.34
N THR A 84 0.40 -13.40 -13.45
CA THR A 84 0.26 -14.61 -14.27
C THR A 84 0.88 -14.36 -15.62
N VAL A 85 1.87 -15.17 -15.99
CA VAL A 85 2.53 -15.14 -17.29
C VAL A 85 2.25 -16.46 -17.99
N ILE A 86 1.81 -16.40 -19.24
CA ILE A 86 1.68 -17.57 -20.10
C ILE A 86 2.47 -17.29 -21.37
N TYR A 87 3.41 -18.18 -21.66
CA TYR A 87 4.17 -18.23 -22.89
C TYR A 87 4.23 -19.67 -23.37
N THR A 88 3.26 -20.03 -24.21
CA THR A 88 2.92 -21.42 -24.55
C THR A 88 4.15 -22.27 -24.87
N PRO A 89 4.32 -23.44 -24.23
CA PRO A 89 3.37 -24.12 -23.33
C PRO A 89 3.47 -23.70 -21.85
N ASP A 90 4.43 -22.85 -21.49
CA ASP A 90 4.76 -22.56 -20.10
C ASP A 90 3.75 -21.59 -19.48
N LYS A 91 3.43 -21.85 -18.22
CA LYS A 91 2.65 -20.95 -17.36
C LYS A 91 3.39 -20.75 -16.06
N GLU A 92 3.61 -19.51 -15.68
CA GLU A 92 4.23 -19.12 -14.43
C GLU A 92 3.31 -18.18 -13.66
N GLN A 93 3.23 -18.36 -12.34
CA GLN A 93 2.48 -17.46 -11.46
C GLN A 93 3.34 -17.06 -10.27
N LYS A 94 3.38 -15.75 -10.00
CA LYS A 94 4.07 -15.17 -8.84
C LYS A 94 3.08 -14.38 -8.02
N GLN A 95 3.17 -14.52 -6.71
CA GLN A 95 2.34 -13.78 -5.76
C GLN A 95 3.22 -12.90 -4.89
N LEU A 96 2.71 -11.73 -4.58
CA LEU A 96 3.29 -10.83 -3.61
C LEU A 96 2.20 -10.08 -2.85
N GLU A 97 2.56 -9.59 -1.67
CA GLU A 97 1.69 -8.78 -0.84
C GLU A 97 2.11 -7.31 -0.95
N LEU A 98 1.15 -6.43 -1.22
CA LEU A 98 1.32 -4.98 -1.13
C LEU A 98 0.79 -4.48 0.23
N GLN A 99 1.70 -3.91 1.03
CA GLN A 99 1.37 -3.24 2.29
C GLN A 99 1.34 -1.73 2.07
N VAL A 100 0.14 -1.15 2.23
CA VAL A 100 -0.04 0.30 2.23
C VAL A 100 0.24 0.84 3.63
N THR A 101 0.92 1.97 3.71
CA THR A 101 1.27 2.63 4.97
C THR A 101 0.97 4.13 4.90
N ALA A 102 0.50 4.71 6.00
CA ALA A 102 0.34 6.15 6.12
C ALA A 102 0.84 6.60 7.49
N ALA A 103 1.80 7.53 7.48
CA ALA A 103 2.37 8.07 8.71
C ALA A 103 1.36 8.97 9.44
N PRO A 104 1.24 8.86 10.77
CA PRO A 104 0.33 9.70 11.55
C PRO A 104 0.75 11.17 11.51
N ARG A 105 -0.24 12.06 11.44
CA ARG A 105 -0.07 13.48 11.72
C ARG A 105 -0.52 13.76 13.14
N VAL A 106 0.34 14.36 13.96
CA VAL A 106 0.06 14.58 15.39
C VAL A 106 -0.07 16.07 15.67
N SER A 107 -1.08 16.45 16.45
CA SER A 107 -1.29 17.82 16.91
C SER A 107 -1.72 17.84 18.37
N ILE A 108 -1.05 18.67 19.16
CA ILE A 108 -1.40 18.96 20.56
C ILE A 108 -1.72 20.46 20.62
N PRO A 109 -2.99 20.85 20.72
CA PRO A 109 -3.36 22.25 20.77
C PRO A 109 -2.84 22.90 22.05
N ARG A 110 -2.41 24.16 21.93
CA ARG A 110 -1.97 24.95 23.08
C ARG A 110 -3.19 25.24 23.96
N LYS A 111 -3.15 24.76 25.20
CA LYS A 111 -4.12 25.06 26.23
C LYS A 111 -3.38 25.56 27.46
N ALA A 112 -3.89 26.60 28.11
CA ALA A 112 -3.36 26.99 29.42
C ALA A 112 -3.78 25.92 30.43
N GLY A 113 -2.82 25.41 31.19
CA GLY A 113 -3.14 24.62 32.38
C GLY A 113 -3.85 25.50 33.40
N VAL A 114 -4.77 24.91 34.15
CA VAL A 114 -5.33 25.60 35.32
C VAL A 114 -4.37 25.40 36.48
N LEU A 115 -3.88 26.51 37.05
CA LEU A 115 -2.99 26.47 38.21
C LEU A 115 -3.70 25.75 39.36
N ASN A 116 -3.01 24.81 40.00
CA ASN A 116 -3.53 24.01 41.12
C ASN A 116 -4.72 23.09 40.78
N ALA A 117 -4.93 22.74 39.50
CA ALA A 117 -5.91 21.74 39.10
C ALA A 117 -5.35 20.76 38.06
N ALA A 118 -5.87 19.53 38.06
CA ALA A 118 -5.54 18.55 37.04
C ALA A 118 -5.94 19.09 35.66
N SER A 119 -4.96 19.17 34.76
CA SER A 119 -5.15 19.68 33.40
C SER A 119 -5.01 18.55 32.39
N SER A 120 -6.03 18.38 31.55
CA SER A 120 -6.01 17.46 30.41
C SER A 120 -5.77 18.22 29.10
N PHE A 121 -4.86 17.68 28.30
CA PHE A 121 -4.46 18.18 26.99
C PHE A 121 -4.85 17.14 25.94
N PRO A 122 -5.66 17.49 24.94
CA PRO A 122 -5.98 16.52 23.90
C PRO A 122 -4.77 16.27 23.01
N CYS A 123 -4.59 15.04 22.55
CA CYS A 123 -3.63 14.68 21.50
C CYS A 123 -4.40 14.17 20.31
N HIS A 124 -4.39 14.93 19.21
CA HIS A 124 -5.06 14.53 17.98
C HIS A 124 -4.06 13.86 17.03
N VAL A 125 -4.37 12.64 16.60
CA VAL A 125 -3.57 11.82 15.69
C VAL A 125 -4.43 11.50 14.46
N TRP A 126 -3.95 11.83 13.27
CA TRP A 126 -4.74 11.82 12.05
C TRP A 126 -4.10 11.02 10.93
N GLY A 127 -4.94 10.42 10.09
CA GLY A 127 -4.59 9.93 8.76
C GLY A 127 -3.58 8.78 8.72
N PHE A 128 -3.52 7.97 9.78
CA PHE A 128 -2.57 6.85 9.84
C PHE A 128 -3.17 5.55 9.29
N TYR A 129 -2.31 4.68 8.81
CA TYR A 129 -2.66 3.34 8.35
C TYR A 129 -1.43 2.42 8.46
N PRO A 130 -1.55 1.18 8.98
CA PRO A 130 -2.78 0.48 9.36
C PRO A 130 -3.35 0.97 10.71
N TRP A 131 -4.32 0.23 11.27
CA TRP A 131 -5.01 0.62 12.52
C TRP A 131 -4.12 0.52 13.77
N ASP A 132 -3.02 -0.22 13.71
CA ASP A 132 -2.10 -0.48 14.81
C ASP A 132 -1.17 0.70 15.05
N VAL A 133 -1.60 1.62 15.92
CA VAL A 133 -0.79 2.75 16.36
C VAL A 133 -0.52 2.69 17.86
N THR A 134 0.70 3.06 18.25
CA THR A 134 1.05 3.27 19.66
C THR A 134 1.23 4.76 19.93
N VAL A 135 0.42 5.32 20.83
CA VAL A 135 0.51 6.72 21.26
C VAL A 135 0.77 6.77 22.76
N THR A 136 1.79 7.52 23.15
CA THR A 136 2.25 7.60 24.54
C THR A 136 2.49 9.05 24.93
N TRP A 137 1.97 9.43 26.08
CA TRP A 137 2.25 10.74 26.69
C TRP A 137 3.53 10.67 27.50
N LEU A 138 4.38 11.68 27.34
CA LEU A 138 5.63 11.83 28.07
C LEU A 138 5.65 13.19 28.78
N ARG A 139 6.07 13.21 30.05
CA ARG A 139 6.40 14.42 30.81
C ARG A 139 7.81 14.28 31.35
N ASP A 140 8.70 15.18 30.93
CA ASP A 140 10.12 15.17 31.32
C ASP A 140 10.79 13.80 31.08
N GLY A 141 10.45 13.16 29.95
CA GLY A 141 10.95 11.83 29.56
C GLY A 141 10.28 10.64 30.25
N ARG A 142 9.33 10.87 31.18
CA ARG A 142 8.60 9.81 31.88
C ARG A 142 7.24 9.55 31.24
N VAL A 143 6.91 8.28 31.03
CA VAL A 143 5.62 7.85 30.47
C VAL A 143 4.51 8.13 31.45
N LEU A 144 3.44 8.80 30.98
CA LEU A 144 2.20 8.97 31.72
C LEU A 144 1.25 7.80 31.42
N THR A 145 0.81 7.09 32.46
CA THR A 145 -0.06 5.91 32.36
C THR A 145 -1.55 6.25 32.36
N ASP A 146 -1.92 7.44 32.81
CA ASP A 146 -3.32 7.84 33.04
C ASP A 146 -4.05 8.30 31.77
N ALA A 147 -3.43 8.14 30.60
CA ALA A 147 -4.03 8.55 29.33
C ALA A 147 -5.11 7.55 28.90
N THR A 148 -6.33 8.05 28.65
CA THR A 148 -7.40 7.25 28.06
C THR A 148 -7.03 6.89 26.62
N ARG A 149 -7.20 5.62 26.24
CA ARG A 149 -6.89 5.11 24.90
C ARG A 149 -8.15 4.62 24.21
N PRO A 150 -8.89 5.50 23.52
CA PRO A 150 -10.05 5.06 22.75
C PRO A 150 -9.60 4.25 21.52
N ALA A 151 -10.53 3.48 20.96
CA ALA A 151 -10.31 2.81 19.69
C ALA A 151 -10.17 3.85 18.56
N PRO A 152 -9.22 3.67 17.61
CA PRO A 152 -9.15 4.53 16.43
C PRO A 152 -10.44 4.54 15.62
N GLN A 153 -10.84 5.72 15.15
CA GLN A 153 -11.95 5.89 14.23
C GLN A 153 -11.48 5.74 12.78
N ARG A 154 -12.19 4.94 11.99
CA ARG A 154 -11.91 4.76 10.56
C ARG A 154 -12.51 5.90 9.71
N ASN A 155 -11.72 6.43 8.79
CA ASN A 155 -12.08 7.47 7.83
C ASN A 155 -12.64 6.87 6.53
N PRO A 156 -13.38 7.66 5.72
CA PRO A 156 -13.86 7.23 4.40
C PRO A 156 -12.76 6.82 3.42
N ASP A 157 -11.59 7.46 3.49
CA ASP A 157 -10.41 7.13 2.67
C ASP A 157 -9.68 5.84 3.13
N GLY A 158 -10.16 5.22 4.21
CA GLY A 158 -9.63 4.00 4.79
C GLY A 158 -8.55 4.20 5.85
N THR A 159 -8.06 5.43 6.06
CA THR A 159 -7.12 5.76 7.14
C THR A 159 -7.83 5.83 8.51
N PHE A 160 -7.07 6.06 9.58
CA PHE A 160 -7.59 6.14 10.94
C PHE A 160 -7.22 7.45 11.63
N ASN A 161 -8.08 7.89 12.54
CA ASN A 161 -7.86 9.00 13.46
C ASN A 161 -8.02 8.53 14.91
N LEU A 162 -7.35 9.20 15.82
CA LEU A 162 -7.40 8.94 17.26
C LEU A 162 -7.26 10.25 18.02
N THR A 163 -8.05 10.45 19.07
CA THR A 163 -7.85 11.56 20.02
C THR A 163 -7.73 10.99 21.42
N LEU A 164 -6.64 11.32 22.12
CA LEU A 164 -6.43 11.02 23.53
C LEU A 164 -6.68 12.27 24.39
#